data_AF-A0A954GB08-F1
#
_entry.id   AF-A0A954GB08-F1
#
_cell.length_a   1.000
_cell.length_b   1.000
_cell.length_c   1.000
_cell.angle_alpha   90.00
_cell.angle_beta   90.00
_cell.angle_gamma   90.00
#
_symmetry.space_group_name_H-M   'P 1'
#
loop_
_entity.id
_entity.type
_entity.pdbx_description
1 polymer ?
#
loop_
_entity_poly.entity_id
_entity_poly.type
_entity_poly.pdbx_seq_one_letter_code
_entity_poly.pdbx_strand_id
1 'polypeptide(L)'
;MFKSRASMKSLALLCRSLSTMLESGVSIIKSFQLAGKKLGDRRLQESVKEITVELKSGNDVTSALKKQGNYYPELMVNMISVAEQSGGLPEVLKSLAEHYDNLVQMRKNFLRMIAWPVFQFIVALLVIALMILILGLIAQGGAPIDILGLGLSGSSGALI
;
A
#
# COMPACT_ATOMS: atom_id res chain seq x y z
N MET A 1 12.05 -18.39 -8.15
CA MET A 1 11.79 -17.79 -6.81
C MET A 1 11.29 -16.36 -6.99
N PHE A 2 10.00 -16.10 -6.80
CA PHE A 2 9.46 -14.73 -6.82
C PHE A 2 9.96 -13.96 -5.59
N LYS A 3 11.03 -13.17 -5.73
CA LYS A 3 11.54 -12.30 -4.66
C LYS A 3 10.54 -11.15 -4.51
N SER A 4 9.76 -11.14 -3.41
CA SER A 4 8.85 -10.03 -3.10
C SER A 4 9.63 -8.72 -3.11
N ARG A 5 9.15 -7.72 -3.86
CA ARG A 5 9.78 -6.39 -3.93
C ARG A 5 9.81 -5.73 -2.55
N ALA A 6 10.80 -4.88 -2.32
CA ALA A 6 10.92 -4.13 -1.08
C ALA A 6 9.70 -3.21 -0.86
N SER A 7 9.29 -3.06 0.40
CA SER A 7 8.20 -2.15 0.76
C SER A 7 8.61 -0.70 0.51
N MET A 8 7.79 0.04 -0.23
CA MET A 8 8.03 1.46 -0.57
C MET A 8 8.24 2.33 0.67
N LYS A 9 7.49 2.05 1.76
CA LYS A 9 7.64 2.75 3.04
C LYS A 9 9.02 2.51 3.65
N SER A 10 9.50 1.26 3.60
CA SER A 10 10.81 0.89 4.16
C SER A 10 11.95 1.44 3.30
N LEU A 11 11.78 1.47 1.97
CA LEU A 11 12.71 2.13 1.05
C LEU A 11 12.81 3.63 1.30
N ALA A 12 11.68 4.32 1.52
CA ALA A 12 11.67 5.75 1.85
C ALA A 12 12.47 6.05 3.13
N LEU A 13 12.24 5.25 4.19
CA LEU A 13 12.97 5.36 5.46
C LEU A 13 14.47 5.10 5.31
N LEU A 14 14.84 4.08 4.52
CA LEU A 14 16.23 3.76 4.21
C LEU A 14 16.90 4.93 3.48
N CYS A 15 16.31 5.41 2.38
CA CYS A 15 16.87 6.48 1.56
C CYS A 15 17.01 7.79 2.36
N ARG A 16 15.99 8.16 3.15
CA ARG A 16 16.05 9.35 4.03
C ARG A 16 17.18 9.23 5.05
N SER A 17 17.29 8.08 5.71
CA SER A 17 18.34 7.86 6.71
C SER A 17 19.73 7.91 6.09
N LEU A 18 19.91 7.32 4.91
CA LEU A 18 21.18 7.37 4.17
C LEU A 18 21.52 8.80 3.75
N SER A 19 20.56 9.55 3.18
CA SER A 19 20.75 10.95 2.78
C SER A 19 21.27 11.78 3.94
N THR A 20 20.57 11.77 5.08
CA THR A 20 20.95 12.57 6.26
C THR A 20 22.34 12.21 6.79
N MET A 21 22.69 10.92 6.82
CA MET A 21 24.00 10.49 7.30
C MET A 21 25.11 10.89 6.32
N LEU A 22 24.88 10.75 5.01
CA LEU A 22 25.87 11.12 4.00
C LEU A 22 26.06 12.63 3.89
N GLU A 23 24.99 13.43 4.00
CA GLU A 23 25.05 14.89 4.14
C GLU A 23 25.88 15.31 5.36
N SER A 24 25.82 14.53 6.44
CA SER A 24 26.61 14.75 7.66
C SER A 24 28.05 14.25 7.56
N GLY A 25 28.50 13.78 6.38
CA GLY A 25 29.86 13.28 6.16
C GLY A 25 30.12 11.88 6.73
N VAL A 26 29.09 11.14 7.14
CA VAL A 26 29.25 9.76 7.60
C VAL A 26 29.58 8.87 6.39
N SER A 27 30.57 7.99 6.53
CA SER A 27 30.97 7.09 5.44
C SER A 27 29.82 6.19 4.98
N ILE A 28 29.74 5.93 3.67
CA ILE A 28 28.66 5.13 3.05
C ILE A 28 28.46 3.77 3.72
N ILE A 29 29.55 3.06 4.04
CA ILE A 29 29.51 1.76 4.71
C ILE A 29 28.86 1.86 6.08
N LYS A 30 29.23 2.89 6.87
CA LYS A 30 28.67 3.11 8.21
C LYS A 30 27.21 3.55 8.12
N SER A 31 26.87 4.38 7.14
CA SER A 31 25.50 4.81 6.87
C SER A 31 24.58 3.63 6.56
N PHE A 32 24.97 2.70 5.68
CA PHE A 32 24.21 1.47 5.42
C PHE A 32 24.08 0.58 6.66
N GLN A 33 25.15 0.41 7.43
CA GLN A 33 25.11 -0.39 8.66
C GLN A 33 24.16 0.18 9.72
N LEU A 34 24.13 1.51 9.88
CA LEU A 34 23.26 2.19 10.85
C LEU A 34 21.81 2.27 10.35
N ALA A 35 21.61 2.62 9.08
CA ALA A 35 20.29 2.71 8.48
C ALA A 35 19.59 1.34 8.47
N GLY A 36 20.33 0.26 8.16
CA GLY A 36 19.83 -1.11 8.21
C GLY A 36 19.21 -1.48 9.56
N LYS A 37 19.87 -1.11 10.68
CA LYS A 37 19.38 -1.41 12.03
C LYS A 37 18.06 -0.74 12.40
N LYS A 38 17.72 0.39 11.75
CA LYS A 38 16.51 1.17 12.03
C LYS A 38 15.28 0.69 11.26
N LEU A 39 15.42 -0.25 10.32
CA LEU A 39 14.32 -0.71 9.48
C LEU A 39 13.46 -1.72 10.22
N GLY A 40 12.14 -1.70 10.05
CA GLY A 40 11.23 -2.70 10.63
C GLY A 40 11.07 -3.98 9.80
N ASP A 41 11.63 -4.00 8.58
CA ASP A 41 11.49 -5.11 7.63
C ASP A 41 12.73 -6.01 7.66
N ARG A 42 12.59 -7.21 8.23
CA ARG A 42 13.69 -8.18 8.37
C ARG A 42 14.36 -8.53 7.04
N ARG A 43 13.59 -8.63 5.96
CA ARG A 43 14.14 -8.96 4.62
C ARG A 43 14.99 -7.81 4.08
N LEU A 44 14.55 -6.58 4.33
CA LEU A 44 15.33 -5.39 3.95
C LEU A 44 16.58 -5.25 4.81
N GLN A 45 16.51 -5.56 6.11
CA GLN A 45 17.69 -5.58 6.99
C GLN A 45 18.75 -6.57 6.49
N GLU A 46 18.34 -7.79 6.13
CA GLU A 46 19.23 -8.83 5.57
C GLU A 46 19.87 -8.36 4.26
N SER A 47 19.06 -7.83 3.34
CA SER A 47 19.54 -7.25 2.08
C SER A 47 20.53 -6.11 2.28
N VAL A 48 20.26 -5.19 3.21
CA VAL A 48 21.18 -4.08 3.55
C VAL A 48 22.46 -4.59 4.19
N LYS A 49 22.40 -5.65 5.00
CA LYS A 49 23.59 -6.29 5.58
C LYS A 49 24.47 -6.89 4.48
N GLU A 50 23.89 -7.60 3.51
CA GLU A 50 24.60 -8.13 2.35
C GLU A 50 25.23 -7.01 1.50
N ILE A 51 24.48 -5.93 1.23
CA ILE A 51 25.02 -4.74 0.55
C ILE A 51 26.21 -4.16 1.33
N THR A 52 26.11 -4.08 2.65
CA THR A 52 27.21 -3.56 3.49
C THR A 52 28.46 -4.44 3.38
N VAL A 53 28.31 -5.76 3.26
CA VAL A 53 29.43 -6.69 3.03
C VAL A 53 30.06 -6.42 1.67
N GLU A 54 29.25 -6.28 0.62
CA GLU A 54 29.72 -5.98 -0.73
C GLU A 54 30.49 -4.66 -0.82
N LEU A 55 29.99 -3.61 -0.16
CA LEU A 55 30.67 -2.32 -0.07
C LEU A 55 32.02 -2.42 0.68
N LYS A 56 32.10 -3.25 1.72
CA LYS A 56 33.37 -3.50 2.44
C LYS A 56 34.38 -4.26 1.60
N SER A 57 33.92 -5.09 0.66
CA SER A 57 34.75 -5.77 -0.31
C SER A 57 35.23 -4.87 -1.45
N GLY A 58 34.83 -3.59 -1.48
CA GLY A 58 35.25 -2.61 -2.47
C GLY A 58 34.35 -2.52 -3.70
N ASN A 59 33.20 -3.21 -3.71
CA ASN A 59 32.22 -3.05 -4.77
C ASN A 59 31.46 -1.72 -4.61
N ASP A 60 31.00 -1.17 -5.72
CA ASP A 60 30.20 0.05 -5.75
C ASP A 60 28.75 -0.21 -5.25
N VAL A 61 28.04 0.85 -4.86
CA VAL A 61 26.67 0.78 -4.35
C VAL A 61 25.74 0.22 -5.41
N THR A 62 25.93 0.63 -6.66
CA THR A 62 25.12 0.17 -7.79
C THR A 62 25.22 -1.33 -8.00
N SER A 63 26.43 -1.91 -8.02
CA SER A 63 26.59 -3.36 -8.20
C SER A 63 26.09 -4.13 -6.99
N ALA A 64 26.30 -3.61 -5.77
CA ALA A 64 25.76 -4.21 -4.55
C ALA A 64 24.22 -4.28 -4.58
N LEU A 65 23.54 -3.23 -5.06
CA LEU A 65 22.09 -3.23 -5.26
C LEU A 65 21.66 -4.19 -6.37
N LYS A 66 22.36 -4.23 -7.50
CA LYS A 66 22.07 -5.14 -8.63
C LYS A 66 22.21 -6.61 -8.24
N LYS A 67 23.17 -6.98 -7.38
CA LYS A 67 23.33 -8.34 -6.84
C LYS A 67 22.10 -8.83 -6.08
N GLN A 68 21.27 -7.91 -5.56
CA GLN A 68 20.01 -8.26 -4.90
C GLN A 68 18.89 -8.63 -5.88
N GLY A 69 19.14 -8.60 -7.20
CA GLY A 69 18.19 -8.92 -8.25
C GLY A 69 17.00 -7.96 -8.26
N ASN A 70 15.80 -8.48 -8.50
CA ASN A 70 14.57 -7.67 -8.61
C ASN A 70 13.98 -7.18 -7.27
N TYR A 71 14.78 -7.16 -6.19
CA TYR A 71 14.30 -6.72 -4.88
C TYR A 71 14.13 -5.20 -4.79
N TYR A 72 15.09 -4.45 -5.35
CA TYR A 72 15.05 -3.00 -5.46
C TYR A 72 14.43 -2.59 -6.80
N PRO A 73 13.63 -1.51 -6.85
CA PRO A 73 13.11 -0.99 -8.10
C PRO A 73 14.24 -0.54 -9.03
N GLU A 74 14.13 -0.82 -10.33
CA GLU A 74 15.13 -0.42 -11.33
C GLU A 74 15.38 1.09 -11.35
N LEU A 75 14.33 1.89 -11.14
CA LEU A 75 14.44 3.35 -11.03
C LEU A 75 15.46 3.76 -9.97
N MET A 76 15.44 3.13 -8.79
CA MET A 76 16.38 3.45 -7.71
C MET A 76 17.80 3.03 -8.07
N VAL A 77 17.98 1.85 -8.68
CA VAL A 77 19.31 1.38 -9.11
C VAL A 77 19.90 2.34 -10.14
N ASN A 78 19.11 2.77 -11.12
CA ASN A 78 19.57 3.66 -12.18
C ASN A 78 19.88 5.06 -11.66
N MET A 79 19.03 5.64 -10.80
CA MET A 79 19.29 6.95 -10.21
C MET A 79 20.54 6.93 -9.32
N ILE A 80 20.72 5.89 -8.50
CA ILE A 80 21.93 5.74 -7.68
C ILE A 80 23.17 5.57 -8.56
N SER A 81 23.08 4.84 -9.67
CA SER A 81 24.20 4.70 -10.62
C SER A 81 24.67 6.04 -11.18
N VAL A 82 23.73 6.92 -11.57
CA VAL A 82 24.06 8.28 -12.03
C VAL A 82 24.62 9.13 -10.89
N ALA A 83 24.08 8.98 -9.69
CA ALA A 83 24.52 9.72 -8.51
C ALA A 83 25.93 9.32 -8.05
N GLU A 84 26.27 8.04 -8.17
CA GLU A 84 27.56 7.48 -7.79
C GLU A 84 28.67 7.97 -8.71
N GLN A 85 28.39 8.12 -10.01
CA GLN A 85 29.33 8.69 -10.98
C GLN A 85 29.51 10.21 -10.82
N SER A 86 28.45 10.92 -10.45
CA SER A 86 28.45 12.39 -10.29
C SER A 86 28.82 12.87 -8.89
N GLY A 87 28.95 11.96 -7.92
CA GLY A 87 29.19 12.30 -6.50
C GLY A 87 27.96 12.86 -5.77
N GLY A 88 26.79 12.90 -6.42
CA GLY A 88 25.54 13.46 -5.90
C GLY A 88 24.65 12.48 -5.12
N LEU A 89 25.24 11.44 -4.51
CA LEU A 89 24.49 10.38 -3.81
C LEU A 89 23.47 10.91 -2.77
N PRO A 90 23.81 11.88 -1.91
CA PRO A 90 22.86 12.37 -0.90
C PRO A 90 21.62 13.02 -1.53
N GLU A 91 21.80 13.90 -2.50
CA GLU A 91 20.69 14.59 -3.19
C GLU A 91 19.72 13.60 -3.86
N VAL A 92 20.28 12.58 -4.52
CA VAL A 92 19.47 11.55 -5.18
C VAL A 92 18.75 10.65 -4.17
N LEU A 93 19.40 10.30 -3.06
CA LEU A 93 18.76 9.54 -1.98
C LEU A 93 17.62 10.33 -1.33
N LYS A 94 17.77 11.64 -1.17
CA LYS A 94 16.70 12.53 -0.71
C LYS A 94 15.52 12.53 -1.67
N SER A 95 15.78 12.72 -2.96
CA SER A 95 14.75 12.70 -4.01
C SER A 95 14.02 11.36 -4.07
N LEU A 96 14.76 10.24 -3.97
CA LEU A 96 14.17 8.90 -3.88
C LEU A 96 13.30 8.73 -2.64
N ALA A 97 13.72 9.25 -1.48
CA ALA A 97 12.93 9.20 -0.26
C ALA A 97 11.60 9.95 -0.41
N GLU A 98 11.63 11.15 -0.97
CA GLU A 98 10.44 11.96 -1.26
C GLU A 98 9.53 11.27 -2.28
N HIS A 99 10.11 10.70 -3.35
CA HIS A 99 9.38 9.95 -4.36
C HIS A 99 8.62 8.76 -3.75
N TYR A 100 9.29 7.94 -2.93
CA TYR A 100 8.67 6.79 -2.29
C TYR A 100 7.63 7.19 -1.23
N ASP A 101 7.87 8.24 -0.46
CA ASP A 101 6.88 8.79 0.48
C ASP A 101 5.64 9.27 -0.27
N ASN A 102 5.80 9.98 -1.39
CA ASN A 102 4.69 10.44 -2.23
C ASN A 102 3.86 9.27 -2.76
N LEU A 103 4.50 8.19 -3.24
CA LEU A 103 3.80 6.99 -3.69
C LEU A 103 3.02 6.30 -2.55
N VAL A 104 3.60 6.26 -1.34
CA VAL A 104 2.91 5.74 -0.15
C VAL A 104 1.72 6.63 0.23
N GLN A 105 1.88 7.96 0.16
CA GLN A 105 0.83 8.93 0.44
C GLN A 105 -0.33 8.80 -0.55
N MET A 106 -0.03 8.73 -1.85
CA MET A 106 -1.01 8.54 -2.92
C MET A 106 -1.81 7.25 -2.71
N ARG A 107 -1.12 6.14 -2.45
CA ARG A 107 -1.78 4.86 -2.18
C ARG A 107 -2.67 4.91 -0.95
N LYS A 108 -2.21 5.55 0.14
CA LYS A 108 -3.02 5.74 1.35
C LYS A 108 -4.26 6.59 1.07
N ASN A 109 -4.12 7.68 0.34
CA ASN A 109 -5.23 8.56 0.00
C ASN A 109 -6.27 7.84 -0.85
N PHE A 110 -5.81 7.07 -1.84
CA PHE A 110 -6.68 6.23 -2.67
C PHE A 110 -7.46 5.21 -1.82
N LEU A 111 -6.79 4.53 -0.89
CA LEU A 111 -7.45 3.60 0.03
C LEU A 111 -8.49 4.30 0.90
N ARG A 112 -8.22 5.51 1.40
CA ARG A 112 -9.17 6.30 2.19
C ARG A 112 -10.39 6.70 1.37
N MET A 113 -10.20 7.09 0.10
CA MET A 113 -11.29 7.45 -0.80
C MET A 113 -12.22 6.26 -1.08
N ILE A 114 -11.68 5.04 -1.18
CA ILE A 114 -12.47 3.82 -1.41
C ILE A 114 -13.15 3.32 -0.13
N ALA A 115 -12.57 3.56 1.05
CA ALA A 115 -13.12 3.05 2.30
C ALA A 115 -14.56 3.52 2.56
N TRP A 116 -14.88 4.77 2.26
CA TRP A 116 -16.23 5.32 2.46
C TRP A 116 -17.28 4.69 1.51
N PRO A 117 -17.07 4.63 0.18
CA PRO A 117 -17.96 3.90 -0.73
C PRO A 117 -18.17 2.43 -0.37
N VAL A 118 -17.12 1.72 0.05
CA VAL A 118 -17.23 0.30 0.43
C VAL A 118 -18.11 0.14 1.67
N PHE A 119 -17.91 0.98 2.68
CA PHE A 119 -18.75 0.99 3.87
C PHE A 119 -20.22 1.25 3.51
N GLN A 120 -20.48 2.28 2.71
CA GLN A 120 -21.82 2.64 2.26
C GLN A 120 -22.48 1.51 1.46
N PHE A 121 -21.72 0.83 0.61
CA PHE A 121 -22.20 -0.31 -0.18
C PHE A 121 -22.64 -1.48 0.70
N ILE A 122 -21.87 -1.81 1.74
CA ILE A 122 -22.23 -2.87 2.70
C ILE A 122 -23.53 -2.52 3.43
N VAL A 123 -23.69 -1.27 3.87
CA VAL A 123 -24.92 -0.81 4.54
C VAL A 123 -26.13 -0.92 3.62
N ALA A 124 -26.00 -0.49 2.35
CA ALA A 124 -27.07 -0.59 1.38
C ALA A 124 -27.53 -2.05 1.15
N LEU A 125 -26.59 -2.99 1.04
CA LEU A 125 -26.90 -4.41 0.92
C LEU A 125 -27.64 -4.96 2.14
N LEU A 126 -27.23 -4.57 3.35
CA LEU A 126 -27.91 -4.98 4.58
C LEU A 126 -29.35 -4.47 4.64
N VAL A 127 -29.59 -3.22 4.24
CA VAL A 127 -30.94 -2.65 4.21
C VAL A 127 -31.82 -3.41 3.22
N ILE A 128 -31.33 -3.69 2.01
CA ILE A 128 -32.08 -4.45 0.99
C ILE A 128 -32.41 -5.86 1.49
N ALA A 129 -31.43 -6.57 2.07
CA ALA A 129 -31.63 -7.91 2.61
C ALA A 129 -32.67 -7.93 3.73
N LEU A 130 -32.62 -6.95 4.64
CA LEU A 130 -33.59 -6.81 5.73
C LEU A 130 -34.99 -6.50 5.20
N MET A 131 -35.11 -5.65 4.17
CA MET A 131 -36.38 -5.32 3.54
C MET A 131 -37.05 -6.57 2.92
N ILE A 132 -36.27 -7.40 2.22
CA ILE A 132 -36.75 -8.67 1.63
C ILE A 132 -37.20 -9.63 2.73
N LEU A 133 -36.43 -9.76 3.82
CA LEU A 133 -36.76 -10.64 4.95
C LEU A 133 -38.08 -10.25 5.60
N ILE A 134 -38.27 -8.95 5.90
CA ILE A 134 -39.51 -8.45 6.53
C ILE A 134 -40.71 -8.66 5.61
N LEU A 135 -40.60 -8.33 4.33
CA LEU A 135 -41.69 -8.54 3.36
C LEU A 135 -42.06 -10.03 3.24
N GLY A 136 -41.06 -10.92 3.19
CA GLY A 136 -41.29 -12.37 3.17
C GLY A 136 -41.96 -12.89 4.45
N LEU A 137 -41.65 -12.32 5.61
CA LEU A 137 -42.28 -12.67 6.88
C LEU A 137 -43.74 -12.21 6.93
N ILE A 138 -44.04 -10.99 6.49
CA ILE A 138 -45.41 -10.45 6.41
C ILE A 138 -46.25 -11.27 5.43
N ALA A 139 -45.69 -11.67 4.28
CA ALA A 139 -46.39 -12.48 3.28
C ALA A 139 -46.84 -13.85 3.80
N GLN A 140 -46.10 -14.46 4.74
CA GLN A 140 -46.53 -15.71 5.39
C GLN A 140 -47.62 -15.52 6.44
N GLY A 141 -47.93 -14.27 6.84
CA GLY A 141 -48.99 -13.92 7.79
C GLY A 141 -50.41 -13.96 7.23
N GLY A 142 -50.60 -14.29 5.95
CA GLY A 142 -51.93 -14.60 5.38
C GLY A 142 -52.90 -13.42 5.24
N ALA A 143 -52.46 -12.16 5.40
CA ALA A 143 -53.31 -11.00 5.15
C ALA A 143 -53.20 -10.59 3.67
N PRO A 144 -54.30 -10.59 2.89
CA PRO A 144 -54.28 -10.13 1.51
C PRO A 144 -53.95 -8.64 1.47
N ILE A 145 -52.86 -8.31 0.77
CA ILE A 145 -52.34 -6.94 0.68
C ILE A 145 -53.12 -6.22 -0.42
N ASP A 146 -54.00 -5.31 -0.02
CA ASP A 146 -54.60 -4.35 -0.95
C ASP A 146 -53.60 -3.25 -1.26
N ILE A 147 -52.93 -3.39 -2.41
CA ILE A 147 -51.85 -2.50 -2.88
C ILE A 147 -52.38 -1.07 -3.16
N LEU A 148 -53.70 -0.90 -3.32
CA LEU A 148 -54.36 0.38 -3.60
C LEU A 148 -55.12 0.96 -2.40
N GLY A 149 -55.25 0.21 -1.30
CA GLY A 149 -55.98 0.64 -0.09
C GLY A 149 -57.51 0.68 -0.26
N LEU A 150 -58.06 -0.05 -1.23
CA LEU A 150 -59.49 -0.01 -1.60
C LEU A 150 -60.37 -1.04 -0.87
N GLY A 151 -59.79 -1.86 0.02
CA GLY A 151 -60.48 -2.92 0.76
C GLY A 151 -61.01 -4.08 -0.10
N LEU A 152 -60.52 -4.27 -1.33
CA LEU A 152 -61.05 -5.25 -2.29
C LEU A 152 -60.31 -6.58 -2.20
N SER A 153 -60.50 -7.28 -1.08
CA SER A 153 -60.09 -8.68 -0.95
C SER A 153 -61.13 -9.49 -0.20
N GLY A 154 -61.99 -10.17 -0.96
CA GLY A 154 -62.90 -11.18 -0.46
C GLY A 154 -63.60 -11.92 -1.61
N SER A 155 -63.68 -13.24 -1.48
CA SER A 155 -64.13 -14.27 -2.45
C SER A 155 -65.59 -14.19 -2.96
N SER A 156 -66.18 -13.01 -3.06
CA SER A 156 -67.48 -12.85 -3.72
C SER A 156 -67.46 -11.62 -4.60
N GLY A 157 -67.47 -11.88 -5.91
CA GLY A 157 -67.81 -10.87 -6.89
C GLY A 157 -69.21 -10.31 -6.60
N ALA A 158 -69.28 -9.02 -6.34
CA ALA A 158 -70.41 -8.15 -6.61
C ALA A 158 -69.76 -6.76 -6.80
N LEU A 159 -69.58 -6.27 -8.03
CA LEU A 159 -70.61 -5.58 -8.80
C LEU A 159 -71.44 -4.66 -7.90
N ILE A 160 -70.96 -3.43 -7.69
CA ILE A 160 -71.56 -2.16 -8.15
C ILE A 160 -70.42 -1.17 -8.34
#